data_AF-A0A4V2SLG4-F1
#
_entry.id   AF-A0A4V2SLG4-F1
#
_cell.length_a   1.000
_cell.length_b   1.000
_cell.length_c   1.000
_cell.angle_alpha   90.00
_cell.angle_beta   90.00
_cell.angle_gamma   90.00
#
_symmetry.space_group_name_H-M   'P 1'
#
loop_
_entity.id
_entity.type
_entity.pdbx_description
1 polymer ?
#
loop_
_entity_poly.entity_id
_entity_poly.type
_entity_poly.pdbx_seq_one_letter_code
_entity_poly.pdbx_strand_id
1 'polypeptide(L)'
;MKKIKIVLNYVVWILLALLSGLVYMRLLLGPKLEATNVFSTIVNIYYNIALLQIGAFIGCIIAILFLVVDYFYLKKRIKTSSRLIFFRFILLFCSMVVVGFIHYLLEKIIDVI
;
A
#
# COMPACT_ATOMS: atom_id res chain seq x y z
N MET A 1 -0.76 -29.30 1.77
CA MET A 1 -1.64 -28.56 0.81
C MET A 1 -2.50 -27.45 1.45
N LYS A 2 -3.28 -27.70 2.52
CA LYS A 2 -4.14 -26.65 3.14
C LYS A 2 -3.37 -25.41 3.65
N LYS A 3 -2.22 -25.59 4.32
CA LYS A 3 -1.38 -24.47 4.81
C LYS A 3 -0.83 -23.61 3.66
N ILE A 4 -0.39 -24.24 2.57
CA ILE A 4 0.13 -23.55 1.37
C ILE A 4 -0.95 -22.66 0.75
N LYS A 5 -2.20 -23.14 0.64
CA LYS A 5 -3.31 -22.33 0.13
C LYS A 5 -3.59 -21.09 0.99
N ILE A 6 -3.44 -21.20 2.31
CA ILE A 6 -3.62 -20.06 3.23
C ILE A 6 -2.50 -19.04 3.03
N VAL A 7 -1.25 -19.50 2.95
CA VAL A 7 -0.09 -18.62 2.72
C VAL A 7 -0.23 -17.90 1.38
N LEU A 8 -0.54 -18.64 0.30
CA LEU A 8 -0.72 -18.06 -1.03
C LEU A 8 -1.83 -17.00 -1.06
N ASN A 9 -2.93 -17.23 -0.35
CA ASN A 9 -3.99 -16.24 -0.23
C ASN A 9 -3.50 -14.95 0.43
N TYR A 10 -2.75 -15.04 1.54
CA TYR A 10 -2.18 -13.85 2.18
C TYR A 10 -1.14 -13.15 1.31
N VAL A 11 -0.35 -13.89 0.51
CA VAL A 11 0.59 -13.30 -0.45
C VAL A 11 -0.15 -12.39 -1.44
N VAL A 12 -1.31 -12.81 -1.96
CA VAL A 12 -2.12 -11.96 -2.86
C VAL A 12 -2.55 -10.67 -2.15
N TRP A 13 -3.02 -10.74 -0.90
CA TRP A 13 -3.42 -9.54 -0.16
C TRP A 13 -2.24 -8.61 0.16
N ILE A 14 -1.07 -9.16 0.46
CA ILE A 14 0.16 -8.39 0.67
C ILE A 14 0.57 -7.69 -0.62
N LEU A 15 0.54 -8.38 -1.76
CA LEU A 15 0.82 -7.77 -3.06
C LEU A 15 -0.15 -6.64 -3.39
N LEU A 16 -1.44 -6.82 -3.10
CA LEU A 16 -2.43 -5.74 -3.27
C LEU A 16 -2.14 -4.55 -2.36
N ALA A 17 -1.71 -4.77 -1.11
CA ALA A 17 -1.31 -3.70 -0.20
C ALA A 17 -0.06 -2.94 -0.70
N LEU A 18 0.96 -3.66 -1.18
CA LEU A 18 2.16 -3.08 -1.78
C LEU A 18 1.82 -2.22 -3.00
N LEU A 19 0.99 -2.76 -3.91
CA LEU A 19 0.51 -2.01 -5.08
C LEU A 19 -0.27 -0.77 -4.66
N SER A 20 -1.09 -0.87 -3.61
CA SER A 20 -1.85 0.28 -3.10
C SER A 20 -0.92 1.41 -2.61
N GLY A 21 0.18 1.07 -1.92
CA GLY A 21 1.19 2.05 -1.50
C GLY A 21 1.90 2.72 -2.68
N LEU A 22 2.25 1.94 -3.71
CA LEU A 22 2.84 2.48 -4.95
C LEU A 22 1.87 3.39 -5.71
N VAL A 23 0.59 3.00 -5.80
CA VAL A 23 -0.46 3.81 -6.43
C VAL A 23 -0.66 5.11 -5.66
N TYR A 24 -0.74 5.05 -4.33
CA TYR A 24 -0.83 6.25 -3.49
C TYR A 24 0.34 7.20 -3.76
N MET A 25 1.58 6.72 -3.73
CA MET A 25 2.74 7.57 -4.00
C MET A 25 2.77 8.09 -5.43
N ARG A 26 2.31 7.32 -6.42
CA ARG A 26 2.18 7.79 -7.80
C ARG A 26 1.19 8.94 -7.92
N LEU A 27 0.08 8.89 -7.18
CA LEU A 27 -0.91 9.97 -7.13
C LEU A 27 -0.36 11.22 -6.43
N LEU A 28 0.39 11.03 -5.34
CA LEU A 28 1.00 12.11 -4.57
C LEU A 28 2.10 12.85 -5.37
N LEU A 29 3.02 12.10 -5.97
CA LEU A 29 4.15 12.66 -6.72
C LEU A 29 3.76 13.24 -8.08
N GLY A 30 2.59 12.89 -8.62
CA GLY A 30 2.13 13.38 -9.92
C GLY A 30 2.92 12.81 -11.12
N PRO A 31 2.72 13.35 -12.34
CA PRO A 31 3.39 12.87 -13.54
C PRO A 31 4.91 13.14 -13.52
N LYS A 32 5.66 12.31 -14.27
CA LYS A 32 7.10 12.50 -14.47
C LYS A 32 7.36 13.67 -15.41
N LEU A 33 8.56 14.23 -15.36
CA LEU A 33 9.01 15.21 -16.34
C LEU A 33 9.25 14.52 -17.71
N GLU A 34 8.98 15.23 -18.79
CA GLU A 34 9.39 14.78 -20.12
C GLU A 34 10.92 14.74 -20.22
N ALA A 35 11.47 13.64 -20.74
CA ALA A 35 12.91 13.41 -20.82
C ALA A 35 13.52 14.17 -22.00
N THR A 36 13.59 15.49 -21.90
CA THR A 36 14.09 16.38 -22.96
C THR A 36 15.60 16.58 -22.90
N ASN A 37 16.23 16.32 -21.76
CA ASN A 37 17.67 16.48 -21.54
C ASN A 37 18.22 15.57 -20.42
N VAL A 38 19.55 15.53 -20.26
CA VAL A 38 20.22 14.69 -19.24
C VAL A 38 19.71 14.98 -17.82
N PHE A 39 19.44 16.25 -17.50
CA PHE A 39 18.93 16.64 -16.19
C PHE A 39 17.54 16.05 -15.91
N SER A 40 16.59 16.18 -16.85
CA SER A 40 15.26 15.59 -16.73
C SER A 40 15.29 14.07 -16.60
N THR A 41 16.25 13.41 -17.26
CA THR A 41 16.48 11.97 -17.10
C THR A 41 16.94 11.61 -15.69
N ILE A 42 17.88 12.37 -15.11
CA ILE A 42 18.35 12.16 -13.73
C ILE A 42 17.22 12.38 -12.73
N VAL A 43 16.44 13.46 -12.87
CA VAL A 43 15.27 13.71 -12.01
C VAL A 43 14.26 12.58 -12.08
N ASN A 44 14.01 12.02 -13.28
CA ASN A 44 13.13 10.87 -13.45
C ASN A 44 13.66 9.59 -12.78
N ILE A 45 14.98 9.42 -12.65
CA ILE A 45 15.57 8.32 -11.88
C ILE A 45 15.26 8.51 -10.39
N TYR A 46 15.51 9.70 -9.83
CA TYR A 46 15.16 10.00 -8.44
C TYR A 46 13.66 9.83 -8.17
N TYR A 47 12.82 10.29 -9.10
CA TYR A 47 11.37 10.07 -9.05
C TYR A 47 11.03 8.58 -8.91
N ASN A 48 11.64 7.71 -9.74
CA ASN A 48 11.38 6.28 -9.69
C ASN A 48 11.83 5.66 -8.37
N ILE A 49 13.01 6.06 -7.87
CA ILE A 49 13.55 5.56 -6.60
C ILE A 49 12.64 5.99 -5.46
N ALA A 50 12.24 7.26 -5.40
CA ALA A 50 11.33 7.77 -4.38
C ALA A 50 9.97 7.04 -4.42
N LEU A 51 9.39 6.89 -5.61
CA LEU A 51 8.13 6.16 -5.80
C LEU A 51 8.23 4.72 -5.31
N LEU A 52 9.30 4.01 -5.69
CA LEU A 52 9.49 2.61 -5.31
C LEU A 52 9.74 2.49 -3.81
N GLN A 53 10.69 3.25 -3.27
CA GLN A 53 11.13 3.12 -1.88
C GLN A 53 10.03 3.56 -0.90
N ILE A 54 9.49 4.77 -1.09
CA ILE A 54 8.45 5.32 -0.19
C ILE A 54 7.13 4.58 -0.42
N GLY A 55 6.77 4.29 -1.67
CA GLY A 55 5.54 3.57 -1.99
C GLY A 55 5.54 2.14 -1.48
N ALA A 56 6.67 1.43 -1.57
CA ALA A 56 6.81 0.11 -0.96
C ALA A 56 6.77 0.19 0.57
N PHE A 57 7.42 1.19 1.19
CA PHE A 57 7.38 1.37 2.64
C PHE A 57 5.95 1.61 3.16
N ILE A 58 5.21 2.50 2.51
CA ILE A 58 3.79 2.74 2.81
C ILE A 58 2.97 1.47 2.58
N GLY A 59 3.21 0.77 1.48
CA GLY A 59 2.55 -0.51 1.18
C GLY A 59 2.81 -1.58 2.25
N CYS A 60 4.03 -1.66 2.80
CA CYS A 60 4.38 -2.54 3.90
C CYS A 60 3.61 -2.19 5.18
N ILE A 61 3.47 -0.90 5.51
CA ILE A 61 2.67 -0.45 6.66
C ILE A 61 1.20 -0.89 6.49
N ILE A 62 0.61 -0.64 5.31
CA ILE A 62 -0.75 -1.07 4.99
C ILE A 62 -0.89 -2.60 5.10
N ALA A 63 0.09 -3.35 4.59
CA ALA A 63 0.09 -4.81 4.65
C ALA A 63 0.11 -5.33 6.09
N ILE A 64 0.95 -4.76 6.96
CA ILE A 64 1.05 -5.14 8.36
C ILE A 64 -0.27 -4.86 9.09
N LEU A 65 -0.84 -3.66 8.92
CA LEU A 65 -2.13 -3.30 9.53
C LEU A 65 -3.24 -4.25 9.07
N PHE A 66 -3.31 -4.51 7.76
CA PHE A 66 -4.27 -5.45 7.19
C PHE A 66 -4.11 -6.85 7.79
N LEU A 67 -2.89 -7.38 7.86
CA LEU A 67 -2.61 -8.72 8.38
C LEU A 67 -3.01 -8.86 9.85
N VAL A 68 -2.67 -7.86 10.67
CA VAL A 68 -3.02 -7.85 12.10
C VAL A 68 -4.54 -7.88 12.25
N VAL A 69 -5.27 -6.99 11.59
CA VAL A 69 -6.73 -6.92 11.74
C VAL A 69 -7.41 -8.14 11.13
N ASP A 70 -6.96 -8.63 9.98
CA ASP A 70 -7.56 -9.82 9.36
C ASP A 70 -7.38 -11.07 10.23
N TYR A 71 -6.16 -11.31 10.70
CA TYR A 71 -5.81 -12.50 11.47
C TYR A 71 -6.50 -12.53 12.84
N PHE A 72 -6.50 -11.39 13.55
CA PHE A 72 -7.06 -11.32 14.89
C PHE A 72 -8.58 -11.14 14.91
N TYR A 73 -9.17 -10.45 13.93
CA TYR A 73 -10.59 -10.05 13.97
C TYR A 73 -11.43 -10.68 12.85
N LEU A 74 -11.23 -10.30 11.58
CA LEU A 74 -12.13 -10.69 10.47
C LEU A 74 -12.27 -12.21 10.35
N LYS A 75 -11.14 -12.94 10.36
CA LYS A 75 -11.12 -14.39 10.17
C LYS A 75 -11.84 -15.14 11.29
N LYS A 76 -11.86 -14.60 12.51
CA LYS A 76 -12.56 -15.21 13.66
C LYS A 76 -14.05 -14.90 13.66
N ARG A 77 -14.44 -13.71 13.18
CA ARG A 77 -15.83 -13.23 13.20
C ARG A 77 -16.67 -13.71 12.02
N ILE A 78 -16.08 -13.84 10.83
CA ILE A 78 -16.82 -14.10 9.58
C ILE A 78 -16.54 -15.52 9.09
N LYS A 79 -17.58 -16.38 9.13
CA LYS A 79 -17.48 -17.80 8.75
C LYS A 79 -17.73 -18.05 7.26
N THR A 80 -18.40 -17.14 6.55
CA THR A 80 -18.72 -17.29 5.11
C THR A 80 -17.59 -16.72 4.24
N SER A 81 -17.10 -17.50 3.29
CA SER A 81 -15.98 -17.14 2.41
C SER A 81 -16.23 -15.84 1.60
N SER A 82 -17.39 -15.69 0.98
CA SER A 82 -17.70 -14.50 0.15
C SER A 82 -17.76 -13.22 0.98
N ARG A 83 -18.42 -13.27 2.15
CA ARG A 83 -18.47 -12.13 3.07
C ARG A 83 -17.07 -11.78 3.57
N LEU A 84 -16.25 -12.77 3.90
CA LEU A 84 -14.88 -12.53 4.36
C LEU A 84 -14.05 -11.78 3.31
N ILE A 85 -14.15 -12.16 2.03
CA ILE A 85 -13.45 -11.49 0.93
C ILE A 85 -13.90 -10.03 0.81
N PHE A 86 -15.21 -9.77 0.84
CA PHE A 86 -15.76 -8.40 0.79
C PHE A 86 -15.23 -7.52 1.93
N PHE A 87 -15.27 -8.02 3.18
CA PHE A 87 -14.75 -7.28 4.33
C PHE A 87 -13.23 -7.10 4.28
N ARG A 88 -12.48 -8.01 3.66
CA ARG A 88 -11.03 -7.84 3.45
C ARG A 88 -10.74 -6.69 2.48
N PHE A 89 -11.52 -6.53 1.41
CA PHE A 89 -11.39 -5.38 0.53
C PHE A 89 -11.70 -4.07 1.26
N ILE A 90 -12.77 -4.02 2.05
CA ILE A 90 -13.09 -2.85 2.89
C ILE A 90 -11.94 -2.54 3.84
N LEU A 91 -11.42 -3.55 4.54
CA LEU A 91 -10.32 -3.39 5.48
C LEU A 91 -9.07 -2.84 4.78
N LEU A 92 -8.70 -3.39 3.63
CA LEU A 92 -7.55 -2.93 2.85
C LEU A 92 -7.74 -1.46 2.43
N PHE A 93 -8.93 -1.11 1.94
CA PHE A 93 -9.26 0.25 1.54
C PHE A 93 -9.21 1.23 2.73
N CYS A 94 -9.82 0.88 3.86
CA CYS A 94 -9.76 1.71 5.07
C CYS A 94 -8.33 1.90 5.55
N SER A 95 -7.51 0.83 5.56
CA SER A 95 -6.09 0.92 5.92
C SER A 95 -5.33 1.87 4.98
N MET A 96 -5.59 1.81 3.68
CA MET A 96 -5.00 2.72 2.69
C MET A 96 -5.37 4.18 2.99
N VAL A 97 -6.66 4.47 3.23
CA VAL A 97 -7.14 5.82 3.55
C VAL A 97 -6.50 6.34 4.83
N VAL A 98 -6.47 5.54 5.89
CA VAL A 98 -5.89 5.93 7.18
C VAL A 98 -4.40 6.22 7.06
N VAL A 99 -3.63 5.31 6.44
CA VAL A 99 -2.17 5.49 6.28
C VAL A 99 -1.87 6.67 5.37
N GLY A 100 -2.59 6.83 4.26
CA GLY A 100 -2.40 7.95 3.35
C GLY A 100 -2.75 9.30 3.98
N PHE A 101 -3.79 9.35 4.81
CA PHE A 101 -4.14 10.55 5.57
C PHE A 101 -3.06 10.91 6.61
N ILE A 102 -2.58 9.92 7.37
CA ILE A 102 -1.49 10.11 8.33
C ILE A 102 -0.23 10.60 7.61
N HIS A 103 0.15 9.95 6.50
CA HIS A 103 1.31 10.35 5.70
C HIS A 103 1.19 11.81 5.23
N TYR A 104 0.04 12.19 4.66
CA TYR A 104 -0.22 13.56 4.22
C TYR A 104 -0.14 14.57 5.37
N LEU A 105 -0.69 14.23 6.54
CA LEU A 105 -0.60 15.09 7.73
C LEU A 105 0.85 15.26 8.20
N LEU A 106 1.63 14.18 8.23
CA LEU A 106 3.04 14.24 8.64
C LEU A 106 3.85 15.12 7.69
N GLU A 107 3.63 14.97 6.38
CA GLU A 107 4.27 15.79 5.35
C GLU A 107 3.88 17.26 5.48
N LYS A 108 2.60 17.57 5.68
CA LYS A 108 2.12 18.97 5.71
C LYS A 108 2.29 19.71 7.03
N ILE A 109 2.27 19.02 8.17
CA ILE A 109 2.29 19.67 9.49
C ILE A 109 3.69 19.72 10.07
N ILE A 110 4.46 18.64 9.90
CA ILE A 110 5.71 18.47 10.63
C ILE A 110 6.91 18.84 9.73
N ASP A 111 6.71 19.00 8.42
CA ASP A 111 7.76 19.33 7.43
C ASP A 111 8.97 18.39 7.59
N VAL A 112 8.71 17.12 7.90
CA VAL A 112 9.73 16.11 8.22
C VAL A 112 10.37 15.54 6.95
N ILE A 113 9.79 15.80 5.76
CA ILE A 113 10.23 15.28 4.47
C ILE A 113 10.26 16.40 3.44
#